data_AF-A0A1I7WYE2-F1
#
_entry.id   AF-A0A1I7WYE2-F1
#
_cell.length_a   1.000
_cell.length_b   1.000
_cell.length_c   1.000
_cell.angle_alpha   90.00
_cell.angle_beta   90.00
_cell.angle_gamma   90.00
#
_symmetry.space_group_name_H-M   'P 1'
#
loop_
_entity.id
_entity.type
_entity.pdbx_description
1 polymer ?
#
loop_
_entity_poly.entity_id
_entity_poly.type
_entity_poly.pdbx_seq_one_letter_code
_entity_poly.pdbx_strand_id
1 'polypeptide(L)' 'MSILEKQGVSSESSLSFLIESNIKDKLVVIDRAQTAAQLIGMGFVPSQVFAALVSAQGERVKALDILLGISAYQ' A
#
# COMPACT_ATOMS: atom_id res chain seq x y z
N MET A 1 15.74 8.56 0.07
CA MET A 1 15.01 7.45 -0.57
C MET A 1 14.17 6.74 0.47
N SER A 2 12.85 6.90 0.36
CA SER A 2 11.85 6.21 1.15
C SER A 2 11.77 4.73 0.77
N ILE A 3 11.10 3.93 1.61
CA ILE A 3 10.85 2.51 1.36
C ILE A 3 10.02 2.28 0.08
N LEU A 4 9.11 3.20 -0.26
CA LEU A 4 8.29 3.13 -1.48
C LEU A 4 9.08 3.54 -2.73
N GLU A 5 9.95 4.54 -2.62
CA GLU A 5 10.84 4.93 -3.72
C GLU A 5 11.80 3.80 -4.13
N LYS A 6 12.23 2.97 -3.17
CA LYS A 6 13.02 1.76 -3.44
C LYS A 6 12.25 0.71 -4.25
N GLN A 7 10.92 0.77 -4.26
CA GLN A 7 10.04 -0.10 -5.04
C GLN A 7 9.59 0.54 -6.37
N GLY A 8 10.22 1.65 -6.78
CA GLY A 8 9.88 2.34 -8.02
C GLY A 8 8.62 3.21 -7.93
N VAL A 9 8.09 3.45 -6.72
CA VAL A 9 6.95 4.35 -6.51
C VAL A 9 7.46 5.79 -6.46
N SER A 10 6.80 6.70 -7.19
CA SER A 10 7.12 8.13 -7.09
C SER A 10 6.80 8.68 -5.71
N SER A 11 7.55 9.71 -5.30
CA SER A 11 7.30 10.42 -4.03
C SER A 11 5.89 11.04 -4.02
N GLU A 12 5.38 11.47 -5.18
CA GLU A 12 4.02 12.01 -5.34
C GLU A 12 2.96 10.96 -5.02
N SER A 13 3.00 9.77 -5.64
CA SER A 13 2.04 8.70 -5.36
C SER A 13 2.10 8.22 -3.90
N SER A 14 3.31 8.21 -3.33
CA SER A 14 3.53 7.87 -1.92
C SER A 14 2.84 8.89 -0.98
N LEU A 15 2.94 10.18 -1.29
CA LEU A 15 2.29 11.24 -0.51
C LEU A 15 0.78 11.20 -0.65
N SER A 16 0.25 11.03 -1.87
CA SER A 16 -1.20 10.90 -2.11
C SER A 16 -1.80 9.76 -1.32
N PHE A 17 -1.15 8.59 -1.32
CA PHE A 17 -1.57 7.42 -0.54
C PHE A 17 -1.61 7.69 0.97
N LEU A 18 -0.58 8.35 1.51
CA LEU A 18 -0.50 8.65 2.95
C LEU A 18 -1.53 9.68 3.38
N ILE A 19 -1.81 10.68 2.53
CA ILE A 19 -2.86 11.68 2.74
C ILE A 19 -4.23 11.01 2.73
N GLU A 20 -4.51 10.18 1.73
CA GLU A 20 -5.80 9.47 1.60
C GLU A 20 -6.05 8.50 2.76
N SER A 21 -4.99 7.91 3.30
CA SER A 21 -5.06 7.03 4.46
C SER A 21 -5.44 7.73 5.78
N ASN A 22 -5.44 9.08 5.83
CA ASN A 22 -5.81 9.91 6.97
C ASN A 22 -5.18 9.47 8.31
N ILE A 23 -3.91 9.11 8.29
CA ILE A 23 -3.18 8.57 9.45
C ILE A 23 -2.57 9.73 10.23
N LYS A 24 -2.87 9.80 11.54
CA LYS A 24 -2.31 10.82 12.44
C LYS A 24 -1.08 10.33 13.21
N ASP A 25 -0.94 9.01 13.34
CA ASP A 25 0.15 8.39 14.09
C ASP A 25 1.33 8.05 13.17
N LYS A 26 2.52 8.53 13.54
CA LYS A 26 3.76 8.31 12.78
C LYS A 26 4.12 6.82 12.66
N LEU A 27 3.89 6.01 13.69
CA LEU A 27 4.21 4.59 13.66
C LEU A 27 3.30 3.86 12.66
N VAL A 28 2.02 4.24 12.62
CA VAL A 28 1.05 3.68 11.67
C VAL A 28 1.39 4.09 10.22
N VAL A 29 1.91 5.30 10.00
CA VAL A 29 2.41 5.71 8.67
C VAL A 29 3.57 4.82 8.21
N ILE A 30 4.52 4.54 9.10
CA ILE A 30 5.69 3.72 8.79
C ILE A 30 5.28 2.27 8.52
N ASP A 31 4.44 1.69 9.38
CA ASP A 31 3.93 0.33 9.23
C ASP A 31 3.17 0.16 7.91
N ARG A 32 2.32 1.13 7.56
CA ARG A 32 1.56 1.07 6.32
C ARG A 32 2.43 1.20 5.07
N ALA A 33 3.45 2.05 5.12
CA ALA A 33 4.43 2.17 4.03
C ALA A 33 5.27 0.89 3.89
N GLN A 34 5.62 0.23 4.99
CA GLN A 34 6.29 -1.08 4.97
C GLN A 34 5.41 -2.16 4.37
N THR A 35 4.14 -2.22 4.77
CA THR A 35 3.18 -3.18 4.22
C THR A 35 2.97 -2.95 2.72
N ALA A 36 2.81 -1.70 2.27
CA ALA A 36 2.74 -1.37 0.86
C ALA A 36 3.98 -1.84 0.08
N ALA A 37 5.18 -1.59 0.60
CA ALA A 37 6.40 -2.03 -0.07
C ALA A 37 6.55 -3.56 -0.11
N GLN A 38 6.09 -4.28 0.91
CA GLN A 38 6.05 -5.74 0.89
C GLN A 38 5.13 -6.26 -0.22
N LEU A 39 3.93 -5.70 -0.35
CA LEU A 39 2.97 -6.12 -1.37
C LEU A 39 3.46 -5.78 -2.78
N ILE A 40 4.06 -4.59 -2.98
CA ILE A 40 4.68 -4.23 -4.26
C ILE A 40 5.85 -5.17 -4.57
N GLY A 41 6.68 -5.49 -3.57
CA GLY A 41 7.78 -6.45 -3.71
C GLY A 41 7.34 -7.89 -4.01
N MET A 42 6.08 -8.24 -3.75
CA MET A 42 5.46 -9.51 -4.15
C MET A 42 5.00 -9.52 -5.61
N GLY A 43 5.09 -8.39 -6.32
CA GLY A 43 4.71 -8.25 -7.74
C GLY A 43 3.34 -7.61 -7.97
N PHE A 44 2.66 -7.14 -6.91
CA PHE A 44 1.39 -6.42 -7.07
C PHE A 44 1.62 -4.99 -7.58
N VAL A 45 0.68 -4.50 -8.38
CA VAL A 45 0.74 -3.15 -8.95
C VAL A 45 0.57 -2.10 -7.84
N PRO A 46 1.44 -1.07 -7.72
CA PRO A 46 1.37 -0.07 -6.65
C PRO A 46 0.00 0.59 -6.50
N SER A 47 -0.68 0.93 -7.60
CA SER A 47 -2.02 1.55 -7.56
C SER A 47 -3.07 0.64 -6.92
N GLN A 48 -3.04 -0.66 -7.22
CA GLN A 48 -3.94 -1.65 -6.62
C GLN A 48 -3.58 -1.87 -5.14
N VAL A 49 -2.29 -1.92 -4.81
CA VAL A 49 -1.80 -2.05 -3.43
C VAL A 49 -2.26 -0.89 -2.55
N PHE A 50 -2.17 0.34 -3.05
CA PHE A 50 -2.62 1.52 -2.29
C PHE A 50 -4.13 1.49 -2.06
N ALA A 51 -4.93 1.22 -3.10
CA ALA A 51 -6.38 1.13 -2.97
C ALA A 51 -6.80 0.00 -2.00
N ALA A 52 -6.15 -1.17 -2.08
CA ALA A 52 -6.39 -2.29 -1.20
C ALA A 52 -6.00 -1.95 0.25
N LEU A 53 -4.86 -1.29 0.47
CA LEU A 53 -4.44 -0.89 1.81
C LEU A 53 -5.31 0.19 2.41
N VAL A 54 -5.77 1.16 1.64
CA VAL A 54 -6.74 2.18 2.10
C VAL A 54 -8.02 1.48 2.55
N SER A 55 -8.59 0.60 1.72
CA SER A 55 -9.80 -0.17 2.02
C SER A 55 -9.64 -1.11 3.21
N ALA A 56 -8.48 -1.74 3.35
CA ALA A 56 -8.13 -2.64 4.44
C ALA A 56 -7.74 -1.92 5.74
N GLN A 57 -7.73 -0.58 5.77
CA GLN A 57 -7.24 0.21 6.90
C GLN A 57 -5.79 -0.12 7.32
N GLY A 58 -4.96 -0.59 6.37
CA GLY A 58 -3.57 -0.96 6.61
C GLY A 58 -3.35 -2.42 6.99
N GLU A 59 -4.44 -3.19 7.21
CA GLU A 59 -4.36 -4.60 7.54
C GLU A 59 -3.82 -5.41 6.35
N ARG A 60 -2.60 -5.94 6.47
CA ARG A 60 -1.93 -6.69 5.41
C ARG A 60 -2.75 -7.87 4.88
N VAL A 61 -3.33 -8.68 5.78
CA VAL A 61 -4.07 -9.89 5.39
C VAL A 61 -5.33 -9.53 4.60
N LYS A 62 -6.07 -8.50 5.04
CA LYS A 62 -7.24 -8.00 4.31
C LYS A 62 -6.86 -7.36 2.97
N ALA A 63 -5.75 -6.62 2.92
CA ALA A 63 -5.25 -6.06 1.68
C ALA A 63 -4.86 -7.16 0.69
N LEU A 64 -4.23 -8.24 1.15
CA LEU A 64 -3.95 -9.43 0.33
C LEU A 64 -5.22 -10.10 -0.17
N ASP A 65 -6.23 -10.26 0.69
CA ASP A 65 -7.53 -10.83 0.31
C ASP A 65 -8.19 -10.01 -0.81
N ILE A 66 -8.17 -8.68 -0.68
CA ILE A 66 -8.67 -7.76 -1.72
C ILE A 66 -7.85 -7.90 -3.01
N LEU A 67 -6.52 -7.89 -2.94
CA LEU A 67 -5.64 -7.99 -4.12
C LEU A 67 -5.81 -9.32 -4.86
N LEU A 68 -5.91 -10.42 -4.12
CA LEU A 68 -6.09 -11.77 -4.68
C LEU A 68 -7.52 -11.97 -5.19
N GLY A 69 -8.52 -11.39 -4.51
CA GLY A 69 -9.91 -11.39 -4.94
C GLY A 69 -10.13 -10.60 -6.24
N ILE A 70 -9.40 -9.50 -6.43
CA ILE A 70 -9.35 -8.76 -7.70
C ILE A 70 -8.73 -9.63 -8.81
N SER A 71 -7.69 -10.42 -8.49
CA SER A 71 -7.04 -11.31 -9.44
C SER A 71 -7.88 -12.55 -9.82
N ALA A 72 -8.95 -12.87 -9.09
CA ALA A 72 -9.81 -14.03 -9.36
C ALA A 72 -10.92 -13.75 -10.42
N TYR A 73 -11.08 -12.50 -10.85
CA TYR A 73 -12.12 -12.07 -11.79
C TYR A 73 -11.60 -11.43 -13.09
N GLN A 74 -10.29 -11.52 -13.37
CA GLN A 74 -9.70 -11.11 -14.65
C GLN A 74 -9.33 -12.29 -15.53
#